data_AF-A0A9D9IA24-F1
#
_entry.id   AF-A0A9D9IA24-F1
#
_cell.length_a   1.000
_cell.length_b   1.000
_cell.length_c   1.000
_cell.angle_alpha   90.00
_cell.angle_beta   90.00
_cell.angle_gamma   90.00
#
_symmetry.space_group_name_H-M   'P 1'
#
loop_
_entity.id
_entity.type
_entity.pdbx_description
1 polymer ?
#
loop_
_entity_poly.entity_id
_entity_poly.type
_entity_poly.pdbx_seq_one_letter_code
_entity_poly.pdbx_strand_id
1 'polypeptide(L)' 'TEAFRSDYSPAFIKKWLIVFIRRFFQQQFKRSCLPDGPKVGTVTLSPRSDWRMPSDAVCDAWMKDAEEIKIAEES' A
#
# COMPACT_ATOMS: atom_id res chain seq x y z
N THR A 1 0.36 24.24 -7.21
CA THR A 1 0.67 23.21 -6.19
C THR A 1 1.08 21.95 -6.90
N GLU A 2 2.34 21.90 -7.33
CA GLU A 2 2.86 20.82 -8.18
C GLU A 2 4.28 20.51 -7.70
N ALA A 3 4.41 20.07 -6.43
CA ALA A 3 5.71 19.86 -5.81
C ALA A 3 6.35 18.50 -6.16
N PHE A 4 5.61 17.56 -6.76
CA PHE A 4 6.07 16.17 -6.92
C PHE A 4 5.67 15.50 -8.25
N ARG A 5 5.04 16.21 -9.19
CA ARG A 5 4.48 15.58 -10.41
C ARG A 5 5.56 15.01 -11.34
N SER A 6 6.80 15.48 -11.24
CA SER A 6 7.93 15.03 -12.07
C SER A 6 9.11 14.45 -11.27
N ASP A 7 9.00 14.35 -9.94
CA ASP A 7 10.16 13.99 -9.11
C ASP A 7 10.49 12.50 -9.16
N TYR A 8 9.52 11.67 -9.58
CA TYR A 8 9.64 10.22 -9.55
C TYR A 8 9.30 9.62 -10.90
N SER A 9 10.25 8.87 -11.45
CA SER A 9 10.00 8.11 -12.67
C SER A 9 8.91 7.06 -12.44
N PRO A 10 8.16 6.67 -13.48
CA PRO A 10 7.19 5.58 -13.38
C PRO A 10 7.80 4.28 -12.83
N ALA A 11 9.07 3.99 -13.16
CA ALA A 11 9.80 2.85 -12.61
C ALA A 11 10.03 2.95 -11.09
N PHE A 12 10.33 4.15 -10.59
CA PHE A 12 10.48 4.39 -9.17
C PHE A 12 9.16 4.17 -8.42
N ILE A 13 8.06 4.70 -8.96
CA ILE A 13 6.72 4.53 -8.39
C ILE A 13 6.34 3.05 -8.36
N LYS A 14 6.52 2.31 -9.47
CA LYS A 14 6.25 0.86 -9.55
C LYS A 14 7.02 0.09 -8.49
N LYS A 15 8.32 0.38 -8.32
CA LYS A 15 9.16 -0.25 -7.31
C LYS A 15 8.58 -0.08 -5.90
N TRP A 16 8.17 1.14 -5.54
CA TRP A 16 7.64 1.41 -4.20
C TRP A 16 6.22 0.90 -4.00
N LEU A 17 5.41 0.84 -5.05
CA LEU A 17 4.10 0.19 -5.02
C LEU A 17 4.23 -1.30 -4.66
N ILE A 18 5.16 -2.01 -5.31
CA ILE A 18 5.43 -3.43 -5.03
C ILE A 18 5.88 -3.61 -3.57
N VAL A 19 6.79 -2.76 -3.09
CA VAL A 19 7.25 -2.78 -1.69
C VAL A 19 6.09 -2.52 -0.72
N PHE A 20 5.22 -1.57 -1.05
CA PHE A 20 4.04 -1.23 -0.26
C PHE A 20 3.09 -2.42 -0.15
N ILE A 21 2.65 -3.00 -1.27
CA ILE A 21 1.73 -4.14 -1.31
C ILE A 21 2.27 -5.28 -0.44
N ARG A 22 3.53 -5.68 -0.67
CA ARG A 22 4.14 -6.76 0.09
C ARG A 22 4.18 -6.49 1.59
N ARG A 23 4.65 -5.32 2.01
CA ARG A 23 4.75 -4.99 3.45
C ARG A 23 3.40 -4.76 4.10
N PHE A 24 2.45 -4.19 3.37
CA PHE A 24 1.12 -3.89 3.88
C PHE A 24 0.36 -5.16 4.27
N PHE A 25 0.46 -6.22 3.46
CA PHE A 25 -0.10 -7.53 3.77
C PHE A 25 0.71 -8.25 4.85
N GLN A 26 2.04 -8.39 4.68
CA GLN A 26 2.89 -9.13 5.63
C GLN A 26 2.88 -8.57 7.05
N GLN A 27 2.59 -7.28 7.23
CA GLN A 27 2.60 -6.63 8.54
C GLN A 27 1.19 -6.49 9.15
N GLN A 28 0.16 -7.08 8.54
CA GLN A 28 -1.22 -6.95 9.02
C GLN A 28 -1.42 -7.48 10.43
N PHE A 29 -0.74 -8.56 10.80
CA PHE A 29 -0.81 -9.13 12.16
C PHE A 29 -0.43 -8.13 13.25
N LYS A 30 0.46 -7.17 12.96
CA LYS A 30 0.85 -6.13 13.92
C LYS A 30 -0.28 -5.16 14.19
N ARG A 31 -1.23 -5.02 13.25
CA ARG A 31 -2.37 -4.11 13.37
C ARG A 31 -3.46 -4.66 14.28
N SER A 32 -3.56 -5.99 14.41
CA SER A 32 -4.58 -6.67 15.24
C SER A 32 -4.50 -6.30 16.72
N CYS A 33 -3.31 -5.96 17.21
CA CYS A 33 -3.06 -5.60 18.61
C CYS A 33 -2.76 -4.11 18.81
N LEU A 34 -3.15 -3.24 17.87
CA LEU A 34 -2.92 -1.80 18.04
C LEU A 34 -3.69 -1.26 19.25
N PRO A 35 -3.07 -0.39 20.07
CA PRO A 35 -3.78 0.36 21.10
C PRO A 35 -4.91 1.18 20.50
N ASP A 36 -5.94 1.46 21.28
CA ASP A 36 -6.98 2.38 20.85
C ASP A 36 -6.41 3.80 20.69
N GLY A 37 -6.81 4.44 19.60
CA GLY A 37 -6.42 5.81 19.29
C GLY A 37 -7.54 6.50 18.52
N PRO A 38 -7.69 7.83 18.66
CA PRO A 38 -8.73 8.57 17.95
C PRO A 38 -8.51 8.46 16.44
N LYS A 39 -9.60 8.26 15.69
CA LYS A 39 -9.58 8.36 14.23
C LYS A 39 -9.22 9.80 13.83
N VAL A 40 -8.16 9.95 13.04
CA VAL A 40 -7.75 11.23 12.46
C VAL A 40 -7.75 11.10 10.94
N GLY A 41 -8.39 12.05 10.24
CA GLY A 41 -8.56 12.00 8.79
C GLY A 41 -9.74 11.14 8.33
N THR A 42 -9.80 10.86 7.03
CA THR A 42 -10.94 10.17 6.39
C THR A 42 -10.86 8.64 6.50
N VAL A 43 -9.65 8.08 6.50
CA VAL A 43 -9.38 6.62 6.51
C VAL A 43 -8.44 6.25 7.64
N THR A 44 -8.68 5.12 8.30
CA THR A 44 -7.82 4.57 9.36
C THR A 44 -7.44 3.10 9.12
N LEU A 45 -6.29 2.71 9.65
CA LEU A 45 -5.78 1.32 9.58
C LEU A 45 -6.09 0.51 10.85
N SER A 46 -7.00 1.02 11.71
CA SER A 46 -7.43 0.29 12.88
C SER A 46 -8.31 -0.89 12.46
N PRO A 47 -8.02 -2.11 12.94
CA PRO A 47 -8.85 -3.29 12.66
C PRO A 47 -10.26 -3.16 13.26
N ARG A 48 -10.48 -2.18 14.15
CA ARG A 48 -11.77 -1.93 14.84
C ARG A 48 -12.67 -0.96 14.07
N SER A 49 -12.17 -0.34 12.99
CA SER A 49 -12.87 0.70 12.24
C SER A 49 -12.85 0.38 10.73
N ASP A 50 -12.21 1.23 9.92
CA ASP A 50 -12.36 1.28 8.46
C ASP A 50 -11.64 0.13 7.72
N TRP A 51 -10.53 -0.40 8.25
CA TRP A 51 -9.71 -1.40 7.56
C TRP A 51 -9.74 -2.77 8.25
N ARG A 52 -10.52 -3.69 7.69
CA ARG A 52 -10.62 -5.09 8.17
C ARG A 52 -9.98 -6.02 7.16
N MET A 53 -8.76 -6.46 7.45
CA MET A 53 -8.03 -7.45 6.67
C MET A 53 -7.53 -8.56 7.60
N PRO A 54 -7.68 -9.85 7.23
CA PRO A 54 -7.22 -10.95 8.06
C PRO A 54 -5.69 -11.00 8.09
N SER A 55 -5.12 -11.47 9.20
CA SER A 55 -3.67 -11.44 9.44
C SER A 55 -2.88 -12.37 8.51
N ASP A 56 -3.55 -13.37 7.93
CA ASP A 56 -3.04 -14.37 7.00
C ASP A 56 -3.41 -14.05 5.54
N ALA A 57 -3.90 -12.84 5.25
CA ALA A 57 -4.16 -12.40 3.88
C ALA A 57 -2.89 -12.50 3.00
N VAL A 58 -3.05 -13.09 1.81
CA VAL A 58 -1.97 -13.19 0.80
C VAL A 58 -2.10 -12.08 -0.25
N CYS A 59 -0.97 -11.55 -0.71
CA CYS A 59 -0.92 -10.45 -1.67
C CYS A 59 -0.69 -10.90 -3.13
N ASP A 60 -0.69 -12.20 -3.42
CA ASP A 60 -0.21 -12.75 -4.70
C ASP A 60 -0.92 -12.17 -5.92
N ALA A 61 -2.25 -12.02 -5.86
CA ALA A 61 -3.02 -11.40 -6.94
C ALA A 61 -2.57 -9.94 -7.20
N TRP A 62 -2.40 -9.16 -6.13
CA TRP A 62 -1.96 -7.76 -6.22
C TRP A 62 -0.52 -7.63 -6.70
N MET A 63 0.35 -8.56 -6.28
CA MET A 63 1.75 -8.62 -6.72
C MET A 63 1.83 -8.92 -8.21
N LYS A 64 1.04 -9.88 -8.70
CA LYS A 64 0.94 -10.21 -10.12
C LYS A 64 0.48 -8.99 -10.92
N ASP A 65 -0.61 -8.35 -10.51
CA ASP A 65 -1.12 -7.16 -11.18
C ASP A 65 -0.08 -6.03 -11.20
N ALA A 66 0.60 -5.81 -10.07
CA ALA A 66 1.64 -4.79 -9.95
C ALA A 66 2.87 -5.07 -10.84
N GLU A 67 3.24 -6.34 -11.02
CA GLU A 67 4.34 -6.76 -11.90
C GLU A 67 3.97 -6.58 -13.38
N GLU A 68 2.71 -6.84 -13.75
CA GLU A 68 2.18 -6.69 -15.12
C GLU A 68 2.01 -5.23 -15.57
N ILE A 69 2.07 -4.25 -14.66
CA ILE A 69 2.02 -2.81 -15.01
C ILE A 69 3.14 -2.48 -15.99
N LYS A 70 2.75 -2.12 -17.22
CA LYS A 70 3.67 -1.61 -18.23
C LYS A 70 4.05 -0.18 -17.89
N ILE A 71 5.34 0.08 -17.80
CA ILE A 71 5.87 1.44 -17.71
C ILE A 71 6.00 1.93 -19.15
N ALA A 72 5.27 2.98 -19.51
CA ALA A 72 5.51 3.65 -20.77
C ALA A 72 6.92 4.25 -20.72
N GLU A 73 7.75 3.92 -21.69
CA GLU A 73 9.02 4.62 -21.90
C GLU A 73 8.68 6.01 -22.43
N GLU A 74 9.03 7.05 -21.67
CA GLU A 74 8.97 8.42 -22.14
C GLU A 74 9.95 8.54 -23.33
N SER A 75 9.38 8.76 -24.53
CA SER A 75 10.12 9.07 -25.77
C SER A 75 10.60 10.51 -25.80
#